data_AF-A0A2P6QII6-F1
#
_entry.id   AF-A0A2P6QII6-F1
#
_cell.length_a   1.000
_cell.length_b   1.000
_cell.length_c   1.000
_cell.angle_alpha   90.00
_cell.angle_beta   90.00
_cell.angle_gamma   90.00
#
_symmetry.space_group_name_H-M   'P 1'
#
loop_
_entity.id
_entity.type
_entity.pdbx_description
1 polymer ?
#
loop_
_entity_poly.entity_id
_entity_poly.type
_entity_poly.pdbx_seq_one_letter_code
_entity_poly.pdbx_strand_id
1 'polypeptide(L)' 'MLNVKLRLFVLIAKQPAFHQLRSVEQLGYITALLQRNDCGIRGLQFIIQSAMKGPGHIDLRVEEFLEF' A
#
# COMPACT_ATOMS: atom_id res chain seq x y z
N MET A 1 19.80 -13.46 -4.46
CA MET A 1 18.59 -13.93 -5.17
C MET A 1 17.44 -12.91 -5.02
N LEU A 2 16.79 -12.53 -6.11
CA LEU A 2 15.67 -11.56 -6.15
C LEU A 2 14.38 -12.22 -5.61
N ASN A 3 13.61 -11.55 -4.75
CA ASN A 3 12.25 -12.00 -4.42
C ASN A 3 11.29 -11.55 -5.54
N VAL A 4 11.23 -12.33 -6.62
CA VAL A 4 10.45 -12.00 -7.83
C VAL A 4 8.95 -11.96 -7.55
N LYS A 5 8.42 -12.83 -6.69
CA LYS A 5 7.00 -12.84 -6.32
C LYS A 5 6.58 -11.52 -5.67
N LEU A 6 7.36 -11.04 -4.70
CA LEU A 6 7.11 -9.74 -4.05
C LEU A 6 7.17 -8.58 -5.06
N ARG A 7 8.15 -8.59 -5.96
CA ARG A 7 8.26 -7.56 -7.02
C ARG A 7 7.08 -7.57 -7.97
N LEU A 8 6.66 -8.76 -8.41
CA LEU A 8 5.52 -8.91 -9.31
C LEU A 8 4.24 -8.43 -8.63
N PHE A 9 4.03 -8.79 -7.36
CA PHE A 9 2.90 -8.31 -6.57
C PHE A 9 2.88 -6.77 -6.47
N VAL A 10 4.02 -6.16 -6.11
CA VAL A 10 4.14 -4.70 -6.05
C VAL A 10 3.83 -4.06 -7.40
N LEU A 11 4.32 -4.65 -8.49
CA LEU A 11 4.09 -4.13 -9.85
C LEU A 11 2.61 -4.12 -10.21
N ILE A 12 1.88 -5.21 -9.96
CA ILE A 12 0.46 -5.33 -10.30
C ILE A 12 -0.44 -4.53 -9.36
N ALA A 13 -0.11 -4.47 -8.06
CA ALA A 13 -0.95 -3.84 -7.05
C ALA A 13 -0.79 -2.31 -6.99
N LYS A 14 0.31 -1.75 -7.52
CA LYS A 14 0.64 -0.33 -7.38
C LYS A 14 -0.43 0.61 -7.95
N GLN A 15 -0.90 0.36 -9.16
CA GLN A 15 -1.92 1.21 -9.79
C GLN A 15 -3.30 1.03 -9.12
N PRO A 16 -3.80 -0.19 -8.89
CA PRO A 16 -5.05 -0.42 -8.14
C PRO A 16 -5.03 0.21 -6.74
N ALA A 17 -3.95 0.04 -5.98
CA ALA A 17 -3.82 0.62 -4.63
C ALA A 17 -3.91 2.15 -4.65
N PHE A 18 -3.21 2.79 -5.60
CA PHE A 18 -3.32 4.23 -5.77
C PHE A 18 -4.74 4.63 -6.17
N HIS A 19 -5.31 4.00 -7.20
CA HIS A 19 -6.65 4.35 -7.65
C HIS A 19 -7.70 4.22 -6.54
N GLN A 20 -7.71 3.09 -5.84
CA GLN A 20 -8.70 2.79 -4.82
C GLN A 20 -8.51 3.69 -3.57
N LEU A 21 -7.32 3.65 -2.96
CA LEU A 21 -7.08 4.31 -1.67
C LEU A 21 -6.88 5.84 -1.81
N ARG A 22 -6.34 6.31 -2.94
CA ARG A 22 -6.12 7.75 -3.20
C ARG A 22 -7.27 8.40 -3.95
N SER A 23 -7.68 7.84 -5.08
CA SER A 23 -8.62 8.53 -5.98
C SER A 23 -10.07 8.30 -5.60
N VAL A 24 -10.47 7.07 -5.29
CA VAL A 24 -11.85 6.71 -4.93
C VAL A 24 -12.15 7.07 -3.48
N GLU A 25 -11.35 6.57 -2.54
CA GLU A 25 -11.60 6.74 -1.10
C GLU A 25 -11.04 8.04 -0.52
N GLN A 26 -10.15 8.71 -1.26
CA GLN A 26 -9.57 9.99 -0.89
C GLN A 26 -8.92 9.99 0.51
N LEU A 27 -8.26 8.90 0.90
CA LEU A 27 -7.73 8.72 2.26
C LEU A 27 -6.66 9.75 2.64
N GLY A 28 -5.95 10.33 1.68
CA GLY A 28 -4.86 11.26 1.95
C GLY A 28 -4.25 11.83 0.68
N TYR A 29 -3.43 12.88 0.76
CA TYR A 29 -2.68 13.37 -0.41
C TYR A 29 -1.55 12.42 -0.82
N ILE A 30 -0.85 11.88 0.18
CA ILE A 30 0.20 10.88 0.03
C ILE A 30 -0.41 9.50 0.25
N THR A 31 -0.36 8.66 -0.79
CA THR A 31 -0.75 7.25 -0.76
C THR A 31 0.20 6.50 -1.67
N ALA A 32 0.99 5.58 -1.12
CA ALA A 32 1.98 4.83 -1.88
C ALA A 32 2.06 3.37 -1.44
N LEU A 33 2.19 2.48 -2.42
CA LEU A 33 2.52 1.06 -2.25
C LEU A 33 3.91 0.81 -2.82
N LEU A 34 4.81 0.29 -1.99
CA LEU A 34 6.24 0.17 -2.27
C LEU A 34 6.75 -1.22 -1.90
N GLN A 35 7.85 -1.62 -2.51
CA GLN A 35 8.70 -2.66 -1.94
C GLN A 35 9.67 -2.03 -0.94
N ARG A 36 9.76 -2.59 0.27
CA ARG A 36 10.73 -2.20 1.29
C ARG A 36 11.82 -3.26 1.44
N ASN A 37 13.04 -2.82 1.76
CA ASN A 37 14.17 -3.68 2.09
C ASN A 37 14.93 -3.10 3.28
N ASP A 38 14.84 -3.74 4.43
CA ASP A 38 15.55 -3.35 5.65
C ASP A 38 16.47 -4.49 6.07
N CYS A 39 17.79 -4.24 6.08
CA CYS A 39 18.80 -5.21 6.52
C CYS A 39 18.71 -6.60 5.84
N GLY A 40 18.26 -6.65 4.58
CA GLY A 40 18.09 -7.89 3.81
C GLY A 40 16.71 -8.54 3.93
N ILE A 41 15.86 -8.04 4.84
CA ILE A 41 14.44 -8.43 4.96
C ILE A 41 13.64 -7.60 3.97
N ARG A 42 12.84 -8.27 3.13
CA ARG A 42 12.05 -7.63 2.06
C ARG A 42 10.57 -7.79 2.32
N GLY A 43 9.83 -6.70 2.21
CA GLY A 43 8.39 -6.68 2.43
C GLY A 43 7.67 -5.71 1.51
N LEU A 44 6.34 -5.74 1.62
CA LEU A 44 5.43 -4.75 1.07
C LEU A 44 5.25 -3.64 2.09
N GLN A 45 5.15 -2.39 1.65
CA GLN A 45 4.85 -1.27 2.53
C GLN A 45 3.79 -0.36 1.91
N PHE A 46 2.81 0.01 2.71
CA PHE A 46 1.91 1.13 2.45
C PHE A 46 2.36 2.37 3.22
N ILE A 47 2.31 3.53 2.58
CA ILE A 47 2.53 4.84 3.21
C ILE A 47 1.32 5.71 2.85
N ILE A 48 0.54 6.07 3.86
CA ILE A 48 -0.68 6.87 3.70
C ILE A 48 -0.65 8.00 4.72
N GLN A 49 -0.81 9.23 4.25
CA GLN A 49 -0.93 10.42 5.11
C GLN A 49 -2.34 10.99 5.00
N SER A 50 -3.15 10.77 6.04
CA SER A 50 -4.51 11.32 6.14
C SER A 50 -4.56 12.52 7.09
N ALA A 51 -5.31 13.55 6.71
CA ALA A 51 -5.66 14.66 7.60
C ALA A 51 -7.03 14.45 8.29
N MET A 52 -7.83 13.50 7.82
CA MET A 52 -9.23 13.33 8.24
C MET A 52 -9.52 11.98 8.92
N LYS A 53 -8.77 10.94 8.57
CA LYS A 53 -8.98 9.59 9.08
C LYS A 53 -7.83 9.20 10.01
N GLY A 54 -8.18 8.60 11.15
CA GLY A 54 -7.20 8.08 12.09
C GLY A 54 -6.54 6.79 11.58
N PRO A 55 -5.39 6.40 12.17
CA PRO A 55 -4.59 5.27 11.70
C PRO A 55 -5.36 3.94 11.68
N GLY A 56 -6.23 3.67 12.67
CA GLY A 56 -7.02 2.42 12.69
C GLY A 56 -8.03 2.31 11.55
N HIS A 57 -8.58 3.42 11.06
CA HIS A 57 -9.44 3.39 9.88
C HIS A 57 -8.62 3.14 8.61
N ILE A 58 -7.45 3.76 8.51
CA ILE A 58 -6.53 3.56 7.37
C ILE A 58 -6.07 2.11 7.29
N ASP A 59 -5.71 1.52 8.44
CA ASP A 59 -5.29 0.12 8.55
C ASP A 59 -6.39 -0.82 8.01
N LEU A 60 -7.63 -0.64 8.47
CA LEU A 60 -8.78 -1.42 8.01
C LEU A 60 -9.03 -1.29 6.49
N ARG A 61 -8.88 -0.10 5.91
CA ARG A 61 -9.03 0.09 4.45
C ARG A 61 -7.92 -0.60 3.65
N VAL A 62 -6.70 -0.66 4.18
CA VAL A 62 -5.60 -1.37 3.55
C VAL A 62 -5.84 -2.88 3.57
N GLU A 63 -6.30 -3.42 4.70
CA GLU A 63 -6.66 -4.84 4.80
C GLU A 63 -7.81 -5.20 3.84
N GLU A 64 -8.87 -4.40 3.80
CA GLU A 64 -9.98 -4.60 2.85
C GLU A 64 -9.54 -4.54 1.38
N PHE A 65 -8.54 -3.72 1.05
CA PHE A 65 -7.96 -3.69 -0.29
C PHE A 65 -7.20 -4.98 -0.64
N LEU A 66 -6.58 -5.65 0.34
CA LEU A 66 -5.78 -6.87 0.14
C LEU A 66 -6.61 -8.15 0.11
N GLU A 67 -7.81 -8.15 0.68
CA GLU A 67 -8.77 -9.26 0.62
C GLU A 67 -9.40 -9.46 -0.78
N PHE A 68 -9.24 -8.48 -1.68
CA PHE A 68 -9.76 -8.47 -3.06
C PHE A 68 -8.75 -8.99 -4.09
#